data_AF-A0A5P0ZSF4-F1
#
_entry.id   AF-A0A5P0ZSF4-F1
#
_cell.length_a   1.000
_cell.length_b   1.000
_cell.length_c   1.000
_cell.angle_alpha   90.00
_cell.angle_beta   90.00
_cell.angle_gamma   90.00
#
_symmetry.space_group_name_H-M   'P 1'
#
loop_
_entity.id
_entity.type
_entity.pdbx_description
1 polymer ?
#
loop_
_entity_poly.entity_id
_entity_poly.type
_entity_poly.pdbx_seq_one_letter_code
_entity_poly.pdbx_strand_id
1 'polypeptide(L)'
;FVILIFLVFYKPLAFDSFDHLGAQAAGLKTRLLSITFLVTLALSVSIGAQIVGSLLVFVLLTLPAATAKYLVHSVPKMILVSVGLSLIGVWLGLYLAFVTNWPVTFFISTFEVIAYFLGLGYKNWKLTH
;
A
#
# COMPACT_ATOMS: atom_id res chain seq x y z
N PHE A 1 -0.04 12.52 12.54
CA PHE A 1 1.30 12.15 13.08
C PHE A 1 2.04 11.18 12.17
N VAL A 2 1.51 9.96 11.93
CA VAL A 2 2.10 8.93 11.05
C VAL A 2 2.51 9.49 9.67
N ILE A 3 1.61 10.20 8.98
CA ILE A 3 1.88 10.76 7.65
C ILE A 3 3.08 11.73 7.67
N LEU A 4 3.20 12.52 8.73
CA LEU A 4 4.28 13.50 8.90
C LEU A 4 5.62 12.80 9.07
N ILE A 5 5.68 11.75 9.91
CA ILE A 5 6.87 10.90 10.04
C ILE A 5 7.22 10.29 8.69
N PHE A 6 6.26 9.68 8.01
CA PHE A 6 6.50 9.04 6.73
C PHE A 6 7.07 10.03 5.69
N LEU A 7 6.52 11.24 5.58
CA LEU A 7 7.01 12.26 4.64
C LEU A 7 8.44 12.71 4.94
N VAL A 8 8.79 12.90 6.22
CA VAL A 8 10.15 13.29 6.63
C VAL A 8 11.17 12.18 6.33
N PHE A 9 10.83 10.93 6.62
CA PHE A 9 11.72 9.79 6.43
C PHE A 9 11.63 9.14 5.05
N TYR A 10 10.73 9.61 4.16
CA TYR A 10 10.51 9.02 2.84
C TYR A 10 11.78 8.97 1.98
N LYS A 11 12.50 10.09 1.86
CA LYS A 11 13.72 10.18 1.04
C LYS A 11 14.82 9.22 1.51
N PRO A 12 15.22 9.20 2.80
CA PRO A 12 16.25 8.27 3.26
C PRO A 12 15.79 6.80 3.23
N LEU A 13 14.49 6.51 3.46
CA LEU A 13 13.93 5.16 3.29
C LEU A 13 13.99 4.68 1.84
N ALA A 14 13.66 5.56 0.90
CA ALA A 14 13.75 5.25 -0.53
C ALA A 14 15.20 4.97 -0.93
N PHE A 15 16.16 5.79 -0.47
CA PHE A 15 17.58 5.57 -0.76
C PHE A 15 18.11 4.25 -0.20
N ASP A 16 17.79 3.93 1.06
CA ASP A 16 18.15 2.66 1.70
C ASP A 16 17.53 1.43 0.99
N SER A 17 16.32 1.60 0.44
CA SER A 17 15.63 0.53 -0.30
C SER A 17 16.24 0.24 -1.68
N PHE A 18 16.91 1.22 -2.29
CA PHE A 18 17.57 1.05 -3.60
C PHE A 18 19.04 0.65 -3.45
N ASP A 19 19.75 1.23 -2.47
CA ASP A 19 21.16 0.94 -2.22
C ASP A 19 21.46 0.98 -0.70
N HIS A 20 21.32 -0.17 -0.06
CA HIS A 20 21.57 -0.32 1.37
C HIS A 20 23.05 -0.06 1.74
N LEU A 21 23.98 -0.50 0.90
CA LEU A 21 25.43 -0.34 1.14
C LEU A 21 25.84 1.13 0.93
N GLY A 22 25.34 1.77 -0.13
CA GLY A 22 25.53 3.20 -0.38
C GLY A 22 24.89 4.08 0.69
N ALA A 23 23.72 3.69 1.23
CA ALA A 23 23.08 4.39 2.34
C ALA A 23 23.92 4.32 3.62
N GLN A 24 24.45 3.15 3.98
CA GLN A 24 25.38 3.02 5.10
C GLN A 24 26.65 3.84 4.90
N ALA A 25 27.23 3.81 3.68
CA ALA A 25 28.41 4.58 3.33
C ALA A 25 28.17 6.11 3.38
N ALA A 26 26.95 6.57 3.06
CA ALA A 26 26.53 7.95 3.17
C ALA A 26 26.25 8.41 4.62
N GLY A 27 26.50 7.56 5.63
CA GLY A 27 26.33 7.87 7.05
C GLY A 27 24.89 7.75 7.56
N LEU A 28 23.97 7.17 6.76
CA LEU A 28 22.60 6.92 7.21
C LEU A 28 22.60 5.77 8.22
N LYS A 29 21.93 5.98 9.34
CA LYS A 29 21.66 4.93 10.32
C LYS A 29 20.51 4.05 9.82
N THR A 30 20.78 3.22 8.82
CA THR A 30 19.81 2.33 8.14
C THR A 30 18.97 1.52 9.12
N ARG A 31 19.58 1.00 10.20
CA ARG A 31 18.86 0.31 11.28
C ARG A 31 17.79 1.18 11.96
N LEU A 32 18.08 2.46 12.23
CA LEU A 32 17.10 3.38 12.83
C LEU A 32 15.99 3.74 11.84
N LEU A 33 16.32 3.88 10.55
CA LEU A 33 15.33 4.10 9.50
C LEU A 33 14.34 2.93 9.42
N SER A 34 14.84 1.70 9.36
CA SER A 34 14.00 0.50 9.33
C SER A 34 13.14 0.35 10.58
N ILE A 35 13.69 0.61 11.77
CA ILE A 35 12.91 0.59 13.02
C ILE A 35 11.80 1.65 13.00
N THR A 36 12.13 2.89 12.59
CA THR A 36 11.16 3.98 12.53
C THR A 36 10.03 3.67 11.55
N PHE A 37 10.37 3.10 10.38
CA PHE A 37 9.39 2.66 9.40
C PHE A 37 8.49 1.55 9.94
N LEU A 38 9.07 0.50 10.54
CA LEU A 38 8.32 -0.62 11.12
C LEU A 38 7.39 -0.16 12.25
N VAL A 39 7.84 0.75 13.12
CA VAL A 39 7.00 1.34 14.18
C VAL A 39 5.86 2.15 13.58
N THR A 40 6.14 2.98 12.57
CA THR A 40 5.13 3.79 11.88
C THR A 40 4.07 2.91 11.20
N LEU A 41 4.52 1.84 10.53
CA LEU A 41 3.65 0.84 9.92
C LEU A 41 2.82 0.14 10.99
N ALA A 42 3.44 -0.38 12.05
CA ALA A 42 2.75 -1.10 13.13
C ALA A 42 1.67 -0.24 13.80
N LEU A 43 1.96 1.03 14.08
CA LEU A 43 0.98 1.97 14.62
C LEU A 43 -0.20 2.17 13.67
N SER A 44 0.08 2.36 12.37
CA SER A 44 -0.97 2.55 11.35
C SER A 44 -1.88 1.32 11.25
N VAL A 45 -1.28 0.13 11.19
CA VAL A 45 -1.98 -1.14 11.06
C VAL A 45 -2.77 -1.46 12.32
N SER A 46 -2.21 -1.24 13.50
CA SER A 46 -2.89 -1.49 14.78
C SER A 46 -4.16 -0.65 14.93
N ILE A 47 -4.07 0.65 14.61
CA ILE A 47 -5.22 1.56 14.67
C ILE A 47 -6.27 1.17 13.63
N GLY A 48 -5.85 0.90 12.39
CA GLY A 48 -6.78 0.50 11.32
C GLY A 48 -7.49 -0.83 11.62
N ALA A 49 -6.76 -1.82 12.15
CA ALA A 49 -7.30 -3.15 12.37
C ALA A 49 -8.37 -3.20 13.45
N GLN A 50 -8.32 -2.29 14.44
CA GLN A 50 -9.37 -2.16 15.44
C GLN A 50 -10.68 -1.61 14.87
N ILE A 51 -10.62 -0.79 13.81
CA ILE A 51 -11.79 -0.16 13.21
C ILE A 51 -12.45 -1.10 12.19
N VAL A 52 -11.66 -1.66 11.28
CA VAL A 52 -12.18 -2.40 10.10
C VAL A 52 -11.91 -3.91 10.13
N GLY A 53 -11.10 -4.38 11.08
CA GLY A 53 -10.67 -5.77 11.19
C GLY A 53 -9.31 -6.05 10.54
N SER A 54 -8.58 -7.02 11.09
CA SER A 54 -7.22 -7.38 10.68
C SER A 54 -7.12 -7.85 9.23
N LEU A 55 -8.10 -8.64 8.77
CA LEU A 55 -8.14 -9.17 7.42
C LEU A 55 -8.23 -8.05 6.37
N LEU A 56 -9.11 -7.07 6.59
CA LEU A 56 -9.28 -5.99 5.63
C LEU A 56 -8.04 -5.09 5.56
N VAL A 57 -7.40 -4.84 6.70
CA VAL A 57 -6.14 -4.11 6.72
C VAL A 57 -5.08 -4.83 5.89
N PHE A 58 -4.96 -6.16 6.02
CA PHE A 58 -4.03 -6.94 5.20
C PHE A 58 -4.33 -6.80 3.70
N VAL A 59 -5.60 -6.88 3.31
CA VAL A 59 -6.07 -6.69 1.93
C VAL A 59 -5.63 -5.32 1.38
N LEU A 60 -5.93 -4.24 2.12
CA LEU A 60 -5.62 -2.86 1.72
C LEU A 60 -4.12 -2.53 1.77
N LEU A 61 -3.32 -3.26 2.55
CA LEU A 61 -1.87 -3.09 2.56
C LEU A 61 -1.17 -3.78 1.39
N THR A 62 -1.73 -4.91 0.91
CA THR A 62 -1.03 -5.81 0.01
C THR A 62 -1.50 -5.70 -1.43
N LEU A 63 -2.81 -5.78 -1.70
CA LEU A 63 -3.37 -5.81 -3.05
C LEU A 63 -3.21 -4.51 -3.85
N PRO A 64 -3.54 -3.32 -3.32
CA PRO A 64 -3.42 -2.09 -4.10
C PRO A 64 -1.95 -1.76 -4.38
N ALA A 65 -1.04 -2.08 -3.44
CA ALA A 65 0.39 -1.92 -3.62
C ALA A 65 0.95 -2.89 -4.69
N ALA A 66 0.49 -4.15 -4.66
CA ALA A 66 0.86 -5.13 -5.67
C ALA A 66 0.30 -4.77 -7.06
N THR A 67 -0.92 -4.25 -7.12
CA THR A 67 -1.54 -3.75 -8.36
C THR A 67 -0.78 -2.56 -8.92
N ALA A 68 -0.47 -1.57 -8.07
CA ALA A 68 0.27 -0.37 -8.46
C ALA A 68 1.66 -0.71 -9.04
N LYS A 69 2.32 -1.76 -8.54
CA LYS A 69 3.60 -2.25 -9.08
C LYS A 69 3.52 -2.68 -10.55
N TYR A 70 2.36 -3.11 -11.02
CA TYR A 70 2.15 -3.49 -12.43
C TYR A 70 1.79 -2.31 -13.33
N LEU A 71 1.30 -1.22 -12.75
CA LEU A 71 0.81 -0.06 -13.50
C LEU A 71 1.89 1.03 -13.69
N VAL A 72 2.77 1.22 -12.69
CA VAL A 72 3.75 2.31 -12.70
C VAL A 72 5.15 1.88 -12.23
N HIS A 73 6.19 2.60 -12.67
CA HIS A 73 7.59 2.22 -12.48
C HIS A 73 8.37 3.07 -11.45
N SER A 74 7.71 3.98 -10.73
CA SER A 74 8.39 4.87 -9.77
C SER A 74 7.72 4.80 -8.40
N VAL A 75 8.52 4.72 -7.32
CA VAL A 75 8.03 4.59 -5.94
C VAL A 75 6.98 5.64 -5.55
N PRO A 76 7.15 6.96 -5.81
CA PRO A 76 6.10 7.93 -5.47
C PRO A 76 4.78 7.65 -6.18
N LYS A 77 4.83 7.31 -7.48
CA LYS A 77 3.63 6.97 -8.26
C LYS A 77 2.99 5.67 -7.75
N MET A 78 3.79 4.68 -7.34
CA MET A 78 3.26 3.43 -6.77
C MET A 78 2.47 3.71 -5.49
N ILE A 79 2.99 4.58 -4.62
CA ILE A 79 2.29 4.99 -3.39
C ILE A 79 0.98 5.70 -3.76
N LEU A 80 1.01 6.67 -4.66
CA LEU A 80 -0.17 7.43 -5.11
C LEU A 80 -1.24 6.53 -5.72
N VAL A 81 -0.86 5.64 -6.64
CA VAL A 81 -1.81 4.71 -7.29
C VAL A 81 -2.37 3.71 -6.29
N SER A 82 -1.55 3.18 -5.39
CA SER A 82 -1.99 2.28 -4.33
C SER A 82 -3.03 2.95 -3.43
N VAL A 83 -2.72 4.14 -2.90
CA VAL A 83 -3.64 4.93 -2.06
C VAL A 83 -4.92 5.26 -2.82
N GLY A 84 -4.81 5.65 -4.10
CA GLY A 84 -5.97 5.94 -4.95
C GLY A 84 -6.89 4.73 -5.13
N LEU A 85 -6.32 3.56 -5.46
CA LEU A 85 -7.08 2.31 -5.58
C LEU A 85 -7.77 1.94 -4.27
N SER A 86 -7.05 1.99 -3.15
CA SER A 86 -7.60 1.73 -1.82
C SER A 86 -8.78 2.63 -1.49
N LEU A 87 -8.66 3.94 -1.74
CA LEU A 87 -9.72 4.89 -1.46
C LEU A 87 -10.95 4.61 -2.33
N ILE A 88 -10.76 4.37 -3.63
CA ILE A 88 -11.86 4.03 -4.54
C ILE A 88 -12.55 2.75 -4.08
N GLY A 89 -11.79 1.70 -3.73
CA GLY A 89 -12.32 0.44 -3.23
C GLY A 89 -13.11 0.60 -1.94
N VAL A 90 -12.60 1.38 -0.99
CA VAL A 90 -13.28 1.67 0.29
C VAL A 90 -14.59 2.43 0.05
N TRP A 91 -14.57 3.49 -0.76
CA TRP A 91 -15.78 4.29 -1.02
C TRP A 91 -16.85 3.49 -1.79
N LEU A 92 -16.45 2.77 -2.84
CA LEU A 92 -17.36 1.89 -3.58
C LEU A 92 -17.91 0.78 -2.68
N GLY A 93 -17.05 0.16 -1.87
CA GLY A 93 -17.44 -0.92 -0.97
C GLY A 93 -18.41 -0.46 0.11
N LEU A 94 -18.18 0.72 0.69
CA LEU A 94 -19.10 1.34 1.66
C LEU A 94 -20.45 1.66 1.01
N TYR A 95 -20.44 2.25 -0.18
CA TYR A 95 -21.67 2.59 -0.91
C TYR A 95 -22.49 1.33 -1.24
N LEU A 96 -21.84 0.28 -1.78
CA LEU A 96 -22.52 -0.97 -2.12
C LEU A 96 -23.02 -1.72 -0.88
N ALA A 97 -22.25 -1.72 0.20
CA ALA A 97 -22.67 -2.30 1.47
C ALA A 97 -23.89 -1.58 2.06
N PHE A 98 -23.94 -0.25 1.93
CA PHE A 98 -25.09 0.53 2.37
C PHE A 98 -26.38 0.17 1.60
N VAL A 99 -26.27 -0.06 0.28
CA VAL A 99 -27.44 -0.39 -0.56
C VAL A 99 -27.87 -1.86 -0.42
N THR A 100 -26.92 -2.78 -0.33
CA THR A 100 -27.18 -4.24 -0.37
C THR A 100 -27.26 -4.90 1.00
N ASN A 101 -26.84 -4.19 2.06
CA ASN A 101 -26.76 -4.68 3.45
C ASN A 101 -25.81 -5.89 3.65
N TRP A 102 -24.92 -6.14 2.69
CA TRP A 102 -23.88 -7.16 2.78
C TRP A 102 -22.61 -6.61 3.48
N PRO A 103 -21.72 -7.48 4.00
CA PRO A 103 -20.53 -7.04 4.71
C PRO A 103 -19.66 -6.10 3.87
N VAL A 104 -19.29 -4.95 4.43
CA VAL A 104 -18.40 -3.96 3.78
C VAL A 104 -17.09 -4.60 3.34
N THR A 105 -16.54 -5.48 4.16
CA THR A 105 -15.28 -6.19 3.89
C THR A 105 -15.35 -7.05 2.64
N PHE A 106 -16.51 -7.61 2.30
CA PHE A 106 -16.71 -8.40 1.09
C PHE A 106 -16.50 -7.53 -0.15
N PHE A 107 -17.21 -6.40 -0.26
CA PHE A 107 -17.11 -5.54 -1.44
C PHE A 107 -15.73 -4.93 -1.64
N ILE A 108 -15.11 -4.44 -0.57
CA ILE A 108 -13.77 -3.84 -0.66
C ILE A 108 -12.76 -4.91 -1.10
N SER A 109 -12.80 -6.09 -0.49
CA SER A 109 -11.85 -7.17 -0.83
C SER A 109 -12.05 -7.67 -2.27
N THR A 110 -13.30 -7.85 -2.71
CA THR A 110 -13.59 -8.25 -4.09
C THR A 110 -13.11 -7.20 -5.09
N PHE A 111 -13.31 -5.91 -4.83
CA PHE A 111 -12.81 -4.84 -5.69
C PHE A 111 -11.28 -4.87 -5.82
N GLU A 112 -10.57 -4.95 -4.69
CA GLU A 112 -9.10 -4.98 -4.68
C GLU A 112 -8.53 -6.23 -5.36
N VAL A 113 -9.17 -7.39 -5.19
CA VAL A 113 -8.80 -8.63 -5.89
C VAL A 113 -8.99 -8.49 -7.40
N ILE A 114 -10.11 -7.93 -7.85
CA ILE A 114 -10.35 -7.67 -9.28
C ILE A 114 -9.30 -6.70 -9.82
N ALA A 115 -9.02 -5.60 -9.12
CA ALA A 115 -8.00 -4.64 -9.52
C ALA A 115 -6.62 -5.30 -9.66
N TYR A 116 -6.25 -6.18 -8.72
CA TYR A 116 -5.01 -6.94 -8.77
C TYR A 116 -4.93 -7.87 -9.98
N PHE A 117 -5.97 -8.67 -10.25
CA PHE A 117 -5.98 -9.56 -11.41
C PHE A 117 -5.95 -8.80 -12.73
N LEU A 118 -6.65 -7.66 -12.83
CA LEU A 118 -6.57 -6.78 -14.00
C LEU A 118 -5.15 -6.23 -14.19
N GLY A 119 -4.51 -5.77 -13.12
CA GLY A 119 -3.12 -5.30 -13.17
C GLY A 119 -2.15 -6.41 -13.58
N LEU A 120 -2.33 -7.63 -13.07
CA LEU A 120 -1.52 -8.80 -13.43
C LEU A 120 -1.71 -9.18 -14.91
N GLY A 121 -2.96 -9.18 -15.39
CA GLY A 121 -3.28 -9.43 -16.80
C GLY A 121 -2.64 -8.39 -17.73
N TYR A 122 -2.71 -7.11 -17.36
CA TYR A 122 -2.09 -6.02 -18.10
C TYR A 122 -0.57 -6.21 -18.24
N LYS A 123 0.11 -6.56 -17.14
CA LYS A 123 1.55 -6.88 -17.17
C LYS A 123 1.86 -8.04 -18.10
N ASN A 124 1.11 -9.14 -18.00
CA ASN A 124 1.36 -10.34 -18.80
C ASN A 124 1.18 -10.07 -20.30
N TRP A 125 0.18 -9.27 -20.66
CA TRP A 125 -0.05 -8.86 -22.05
C TRP A 125 1.11 -8.03 -22.61
N LYS A 126 1.61 -7.06 -21.84
CA LYS A 126 2.75 -6.20 -22.21
C LYS A 126 4.11 -6.92 -22.23
N LEU A 127 4.21 -8.12 -21.65
CA LEU A 127 5.42 -8.95 -21.71
C LEU A 127 5.39 -9.94 -22.86
N THR A 128 4.21 -10.22 -23.42
CA THR A 128 4.03 -11.15 -24.54
C THR A 128 3.96 -10.45 -25.90
N HIS A 129 3.82 -9.12 -25.93
CA HIS A 129 3.88 -8.25 -27.10
C HIS A 129 4.88 -7.12 -26.86
#